data_AF-A0A2W6BBE6-F1
#
_entry.id   AF-A0A2W6BBE6-F1
#
_cell.length_a   1.000
_cell.length_b   1.000
_cell.length_c   1.000
_cell.angle_alpha   90.00
_cell.angle_beta   90.00
_cell.angle_gamma   90.00
#
_symmetry.space_group_name_H-M   'P 1'
#
loop_
_entity.id
_entity.type
_entity.pdbx_description
1 polymer ?
#
loop_
_entity_poly.entity_id
_entity_poly.type
_entity_poly.pdbx_seq_one_letter_code
_entity_poly.pdbx_strand_id
1 'polypeptide(L)'
;MIHSSHRDRKTKAIAEALAMIADAHPELDPHRPRPVRETDEWLWESATKFCAALDYYAGRTMEIKRAFAPAARCPRVQGGTHPNLKLV
;
A
#
# COMPACT_ATOMS: atom_id res chain seq x y z
N MET A 1 -5.17 21.65 58.30
CA MET A 1 -4.90 20.51 57.41
C MET A 1 -6.08 20.35 56.44
N ILE A 2 -6.08 21.04 55.30
CA ILE A 2 -7.26 21.17 54.41
C ILE A 2 -6.83 21.07 52.94
N HIS A 3 -6.14 20.00 52.56
CA HIS A 3 -5.69 19.82 51.16
C HIS A 3 -6.01 18.45 50.57
N SER A 4 -6.40 17.47 51.40
CA SER A 4 -6.72 16.10 50.99
C SER A 4 -8.15 15.96 50.45
N SER A 5 -9.14 16.62 51.07
CA SER A 5 -10.57 16.51 50.72
C SER A 5 -10.89 17.00 49.29
N HIS A 6 -10.34 18.13 48.87
CA HIS A 6 -10.59 18.67 47.53
C HIS A 6 -9.91 17.86 46.43
N ARG A 7 -8.70 17.33 46.70
CA ARG A 7 -8.00 16.43 45.78
C ARG A 7 -8.77 15.14 45.57
N ASP A 8 -9.27 14.53 46.65
CA ASP A 8 -10.07 13.31 46.55
C ASP A 8 -11.36 13.51 45.75
N ARG A 9 -12.06 14.64 45.96
CA ARG A 9 -13.29 14.94 45.23
C ARG A 9 -13.05 15.09 43.73
N LYS A 10 -11.95 15.73 43.34
CA LYS A 10 -11.55 15.90 41.94
C LYS A 10 -11.12 14.57 41.31
N THR A 11 -10.30 13.79 42.01
CA THR A 11 -9.87 12.46 41.54
C THR A 11 -11.05 11.53 41.34
N LYS A 12 -12.02 11.54 42.26
CA LYS A 12 -13.25 10.75 42.15
C LYS A 12 -14.08 11.14 40.93
N ALA A 13 -14.28 12.44 40.70
CA ALA A 13 -15.04 12.92 39.53
C ALA A 13 -14.37 12.53 38.20
N ILE A 14 -13.02 12.57 38.16
CA ILE A 14 -12.27 12.11 36.98
C ILE A 14 -12.43 10.60 36.79
N ALA A 15 -12.33 9.81 37.86
CA ALA A 15 -12.51 8.35 37.79
C ALA A 15 -13.92 7.97 37.33
N GLU A 16 -14.97 8.63 37.84
CA GLU A 16 -16.35 8.43 37.38
C GLU A 16 -16.53 8.82 35.90
N ALA A 17 -15.98 9.96 35.48
CA ALA A 17 -16.07 10.38 34.08
C ALA A 17 -15.36 9.39 33.14
N LEU A 18 -14.18 8.89 33.54
CA LEU A 18 -13.46 7.88 32.78
C LEU A 18 -14.20 6.54 32.74
N ALA A 19 -14.83 6.12 33.83
CA ALA A 19 -15.66 4.92 33.86
C ALA A 19 -16.87 5.04 32.92
N MET A 20 -17.53 6.20 32.90
CA MET A 20 -18.64 6.46 31.97
C MET A 20 -18.20 6.42 30.50
N ILE A 21 -17.02 6.96 30.17
CA ILE A 21 -16.47 6.92 28.81
C ILE A 21 -16.13 5.48 28.41
N ALA A 22 -15.54 4.69 29.32
CA ALA A 22 -15.20 3.30 29.08
C ALA A 22 -16.46 2.43 28.84
N ASP A 23 -17.53 2.65 29.61
CA ASP A 23 -18.81 1.94 29.43
C ASP A 23 -19.51 2.35 28.12
N ALA A 24 -19.45 3.63 27.74
CA ALA A 24 -20.08 4.13 26.51
C ALA A 24 -19.30 3.73 25.24
N HIS A 25 -18.00 3.52 25.35
CA HIS A 25 -17.12 3.17 24.25
C HIS A 25 -16.32 1.89 24.56
N PRO A 26 -16.98 0.73 24.58
CA PRO A 26 -16.31 -0.53 24.85
C PRO A 26 -15.42 -1.00 23.68
N GLU A 27 -15.32 -0.20 22.62
CA GLU A 27 -14.34 -0.31 21.53
C GLU A 27 -12.96 0.27 21.90
N LEU A 28 -12.88 1.09 22.96
CA LEU A 28 -11.64 1.70 23.45
C LEU A 28 -10.87 0.81 24.42
N ASP A 29 -11.45 -0.32 24.84
CA ASP A 29 -10.76 -1.32 25.65
C ASP A 29 -9.62 -1.95 24.83
N PRO A 30 -8.34 -1.72 25.18
CA PRO A 30 -7.20 -2.26 24.45
C PRO A 30 -7.16 -3.80 24.44
N HIS A 31 -7.83 -4.43 25.40
CA HIS A 31 -7.85 -5.88 25.56
C HIS A 31 -9.05 -6.54 24.87
N ARG A 32 -10.02 -5.76 24.39
CA ARG A 32 -11.16 -6.32 23.69
C ARG A 32 -10.77 -6.59 22.24
N PRO A 33 -10.90 -7.85 21.75
CA PRO A 33 -10.77 -8.12 20.33
C PRO A 33 -11.76 -7.22 19.59
N ARG A 34 -11.24 -6.31 18.77
CA ARG A 34 -12.08 -5.41 18.00
C ARG A 34 -12.96 -6.28 17.10
N PRO A 35 -14.30 -6.19 17.16
CA PRO A 35 -15.12 -6.88 16.19
C PRO A 35 -14.68 -6.37 14.82
N VAL A 36 -14.27 -7.30 13.95
CA VAL A 36 -13.90 -6.99 12.56
C VAL A 36 -15.12 -6.29 11.98
N ARG A 37 -15.03 -4.98 11.78
CA ARG A 37 -16.16 -4.23 11.23
C ARG A 37 -16.32 -4.72 9.80
N GLU A 38 -17.54 -4.92 9.34
CA GLU A 38 -17.84 -5.29 7.95
C GLU A 38 -17.15 -4.34 6.95
N THR A 39 -16.89 -3.09 7.36
CA THR A 39 -16.11 -2.10 6.61
C THR A 39 -14.66 -2.50 6.38
N ASP A 40 -14.02 -3.19 7.34
CA ASP A 40 -12.64 -3.69 7.20
C ASP A 40 -12.57 -4.91 6.27
N GLU A 41 -13.58 -5.79 6.28
CA GLU A 41 -13.69 -6.88 5.31
C GLU A 41 -13.92 -6.35 3.89
N TRP A 42 -14.81 -5.38 3.74
CA TRP A 42 -15.04 -4.69 2.47
C TRP A 42 -13.79 -3.95 1.97
N LEU A 43 -13.05 -3.31 2.89
CA LEU A 43 -11.77 -2.66 2.57
C LEU A 43 -10.73 -3.68 2.10
N TRP A 44 -10.62 -4.82 2.79
CA TRP A 44 -9.71 -5.90 2.44
C TRP A 44 -10.03 -6.50 1.06
N GLU A 45 -11.31 -6.77 0.80
CA GLU A 45 -11.77 -7.28 -0.50
C GLU A 45 -11.50 -6.26 -1.63
N SER A 46 -11.75 -4.97 -1.35
CA SER A 46 -11.51 -3.88 -2.30
C SER A 46 -10.02 -3.71 -2.60
N ALA A 47 -9.15 -3.76 -1.59
CA ALA A 47 -7.71 -3.69 -1.74
C ALA A 47 -7.17 -4.86 -2.57
N THR A 48 -7.69 -6.07 -2.33
CA THR A 48 -7.31 -7.27 -3.09
C THR A 48 -7.67 -7.14 -4.57
N LYS A 49 -8.90 -6.68 -4.88
CA LYS A 49 -9.35 -6.43 -6.26
C LYS A 49 -8.51 -5.35 -6.95
N PHE A 50 -8.18 -4.28 -6.23
CA PHE A 50 -7.36 -3.20 -6.76
C PHE A 50 -5.93 -3.67 -7.10
N CYS A 51 -5.29 -4.43 -6.21
CA CYS A 51 -3.96 -5.00 -6.46
C CYS A 51 -3.97 -5.94 -7.68
N ALA A 52 -4.97 -6.83 -7.79
CA ALA A 52 -5.11 -7.71 -8.95
C ALA A 52 -5.28 -6.94 -10.28
N ALA A 53 -6.02 -5.82 -10.26
CA ALA A 53 -6.15 -4.96 -11.42
C ALA A 53 -4.81 -4.31 -11.80
N LEU A 54 -4.05 -3.82 -10.81
CA LEU A 54 -2.71 -3.26 -11.06
C LEU A 54 -1.76 -4.27 -11.68
N ASP A 55 -1.74 -5.51 -11.18
CA ASP A 55 -0.89 -6.58 -11.72
C ASP A 55 -1.25 -6.91 -13.17
N TYR A 56 -2.54 -6.96 -13.48
CA TYR A 56 -3.02 -7.13 -14.86
C TYR A 56 -2.54 -6.00 -15.78
N TYR A 57 -2.68 -4.74 -15.36
CA TYR A 57 -2.21 -3.59 -16.14
C TYR A 57 -0.68 -3.53 -16.27
N ALA A 58 0.05 -3.91 -15.22
CA ALA A 58 1.51 -4.02 -15.26
C ALA A 58 1.95 -5.07 -16.29
N GLY A 59 1.31 -6.24 -16.30
CA GLY A 59 1.52 -7.29 -17.30
C GLY A 59 1.26 -6.79 -18.73
N ARG A 60 0.12 -6.14 -18.96
CA ARG A 60 -0.23 -5.55 -20.26
C ARG A 60 0.76 -4.48 -20.71
N THR A 61 1.25 -3.67 -19.78
CA THR A 61 2.26 -2.64 -20.07
C THR A 61 3.58 -3.27 -20.51
N MET A 62 4.00 -4.38 -19.89
CA MET A 62 5.19 -5.12 -20.30
C MET A 62 5.03 -5.78 -21.67
N GLU A 63 3.86 -6.34 -21.98
CA GLU A 63 3.56 -6.91 -23.30
C GLU A 63 3.63 -5.84 -24.39
N ILE A 64 3.02 -4.67 -24.15
CA ILE A 64 3.10 -3.53 -25.07
C ILE A 64 4.56 -3.10 -25.25
N LYS A 65 5.33 -2.94 -24.17
CA LYS A 65 6.76 -2.61 -24.27
C LYS A 65 7.57 -3.65 -25.05
N ARG A 66 7.23 -4.95 -24.97
CA ARG A 66 7.87 -6.00 -25.78
C ARG A 66 7.46 -5.94 -27.25
N ALA A 67 6.18 -5.68 -27.53
CA ALA A 67 5.67 -5.57 -28.90
C ALA A 67 6.20 -4.34 -29.65
N PHE A 68 6.44 -3.25 -28.92
CA PHE A 68 7.00 -2.00 -29.44
C PHE A 68 8.48 -1.81 -29.14
N ALA A 69 9.15 -2.79 -28.52
CA ALA A 69 10.60 -2.77 -28.40
C ALA A 69 11.14 -2.73 -29.83
N PRO A 70 11.91 -1.71 -30.22
CA PRO A 70 12.51 -1.68 -31.54
C PRO A 70 13.36 -2.94 -31.62
N ALA A 71 12.99 -3.84 -32.53
CA ALA A 71 13.81 -4.98 -32.85
C ALA A 71 15.19 -4.43 -33.13
N ALA A 72 16.15 -4.66 -32.23
CA ALA A 72 17.56 -4.41 -32.47
C ALA A 72 17.99 -5.43 -33.53
N ARG A 73 17.49 -5.25 -34.76
CA ARG A 73 18.05 -5.85 -35.96
C ARG A 73 19.40 -5.18 -36.12
N CYS A 74 20.43 -5.84 -35.58
CA CYS A 74 21.76 -5.69 -36.12
C CYS A 74 21.88 -6.63 -37.32
N PRO A 75 21.76 -6.17 -38.57
CA PRO A 75 22.61 -6.72 -39.60
C PRO A 75 23.96 -6.00 -39.48
N ARG A 76 24.91 -6.57 -38.74
CA ARG A 76 26.32 -6.26 -38.99
C ARG A 76 26.69 -6.91 -40.31
N VAL A 77 26.35 -6.24 -41.40
CA VAL A 77 26.95 -6.49 -42.71
C VAL A 77 27.32 -5.15 -43.29
N GLN A 78 28.58 -4.76 -43.12
CA GLN A 78 29.27 -3.83 -44.01
C GLN A 78 30.78 -3.94 -43.79
N GLY A 79 31.50 -4.17 -44.89
CA GLY A 79 32.95 -4.31 -44.98
C GLY A 79 33.30 -5.60 -45.69
N GLY A 80 33.72 -5.64 -46.96
CA GLY A 80 33.98 -4.63 -47.96
C GLY A 80 34.61 -5.39 -49.13
N THR A 81 33.89 -5.56 -50.24
CA THR A 81 34.46 -6.21 -51.43
C THR A 81 35.29 -5.17 -52.17
N HIS A 82 36.61 -5.25 -52.08
CA HIS A 82 37.52 -4.47 -52.93
C HIS A 82 37.49 -5.05 -54.36
N PRO A 83 37.13 -4.31 -55.41
CA PRO A 83 37.49 -4.68 -56.76
C PRO A 83 38.96 -4.27 -57.01
N ASN A 84 39.79 -5.27 -57.28
CA ASN A 84 41.20 -5.12 -57.64
C ASN A 84 41.29 -4.50 -59.05
N LEU A 85 41.53 -3.20 -59.16
CA LEU A 85 41.93 -2.55 -60.42
C LEU A 85 43.42 -2.86 -60.65
N LYS A 86 43.70 -3.85 -61.49
CA LYS A 86 45.03 -4.00 -62.12
C LYS A 86 45.10 -3.03 -63.29
N LEU A 87 45.91 -1.97 -63.16
CA LEU A 87 46.44 -1.22 -64.30
C LEU A 87 47.31 -2.17 -65.14
N VAL A 88 47.04 -2.23 -66.44
CA VAL A 88 47.98 -2.67 -67.48
C VAL A 88 48.40 -1.42 -68.24
#